data_AF-A0A8D8IYZ7-F1
#
_entry.id   AF-A0A8D8IYZ7-F1
#
_cell.length_a   1.000
_cell.length_b   1.000
_cell.length_c   1.000
_cell.angle_alpha   90.00
_cell.angle_beta   90.00
_cell.angle_gamma   90.00
#
_symmetry.space_group_name_H-M   'P 1'
#
loop_
_entity.id
_entity.type
_entity.pdbx_description
1 polymer ?
#
loop_
_entity_poly.entity_id
_entity_poly.type
_entity_poly.pdbx_seq_one_letter_code
_entity_poly.pdbx_strand_id
1 'polypeptide(L)'
;NDKGRFYAFGRVFSGVVSTGMKVRIMGPNYVPGKKDDLYLKPIQRTVLMMGRYTESIEDVPCGNIVGLVGVDQFLVKTGTITPFDNAHNMKVMKFSVSPVVRVAVEAKNPA
;
A
#
# COMPACT_ATOMS: atom_id res chain seq x y z
N ASN A 1 -14.17 -13.44 6.64
CA ASN A 1 -13.70 -13.20 8.03
C ASN A 1 -12.45 -12.33 7.95
N ASP A 2 -12.63 -11.01 7.79
CA ASP A 2 -11.59 -10.01 7.46
C ASP A 2 -10.64 -9.65 8.61
N LYS A 3 -10.42 -10.56 9.58
CA LYS A 3 -9.68 -10.25 10.81
C LYS A 3 -8.15 -10.11 10.67
N GLY A 4 -7.60 -10.24 9.47
CA GLY A 4 -6.16 -10.12 9.22
C GLY A 4 -5.81 -9.36 7.94
N ARG A 5 -6.78 -8.70 7.30
CA ARG A 5 -6.54 -7.91 6.09
C ARG A 5 -6.29 -6.46 6.45
N PHE A 6 -5.18 -5.94 5.95
CA PHE A 6 -4.86 -4.53 6.09
C PHE A 6 -5.47 -3.75 4.92
N TYR A 7 -5.92 -2.54 5.23
CA TYR A 7 -6.26 -1.56 4.21
C TYR A 7 -5.03 -0.69 3.97
N ALA A 8 -4.60 -0.58 2.71
CA ALA A 8 -3.54 0.35 2.37
C ALA A 8 -4.13 1.76 2.32
N PHE A 9 -3.68 2.64 3.21
CA PHE A 9 -4.12 4.03 3.27
C PHE A 9 -3.14 4.91 2.51
N GLY A 10 -3.65 5.75 1.62
CA GLY A 10 -2.80 6.61 0.80
C GLY A 10 -3.54 7.81 0.24
N ARG A 11 -2.82 8.59 -0.56
CA ARG A 11 -3.34 9.77 -1.26
C ARG A 11 -3.14 9.60 -2.76
N VAL A 12 -4.17 9.94 -3.53
CA VAL A 12 -4.08 10.00 -4.99
C VAL A 12 -3.43 11.32 -5.37
N PHE A 13 -2.17 11.29 -5.81
CA PHE A 13 -1.46 12.51 -6.23
C PHE A 13 -1.78 12.91 -7.67
N SER A 14 -1.98 11.94 -8.56
CA SER A 14 -2.27 12.17 -9.96
C SER A 14 -3.14 11.04 -10.51
N GLY A 15 -4.01 11.38 -11.45
CA GLY A 15 -4.96 10.44 -12.06
C GLY A 15 -6.17 10.15 -11.19
N VAL A 16 -6.85 9.06 -11.53
CA VAL A 16 -8.04 8.53 -10.84
C VAL A 16 -7.75 7.08 -10.49
N VAL A 17 -8.07 6.66 -9.28
CA VAL A 17 -8.00 5.25 -8.90
C VAL A 17 -9.39 4.64 -8.97
N SER A 18 -9.51 3.52 -9.68
CA SER A 18 -10.76 2.82 -9.91
C SER A 18 -10.70 1.40 -9.37
N THR A 19 -11.83 0.88 -8.89
CA THR A 19 -11.93 -0.53 -8.51
C THR A 19 -11.69 -1.45 -9.71
N GLY A 20 -10.85 -2.48 -9.56
CA GLY A 20 -10.48 -3.42 -10.63
C GLY A 20 -9.35 -2.95 -11.54
N MET A 21 -8.86 -1.72 -11.38
CA MET A 21 -7.75 -1.19 -12.17
C MET A 21 -6.47 -2.00 -11.92
N LYS A 22 -5.82 -2.45 -13.00
CA LYS A 22 -4.50 -3.07 -12.94
C LYS A 22 -3.46 -2.00 -12.70
N VAL A 23 -2.76 -2.12 -11.58
CA VAL A 23 -1.74 -1.14 -11.18
C VAL A 23 -0.43 -1.85 -10.87
N ARG A 24 0.64 -1.07 -10.95
CA ARG A 24 1.99 -1.43 -10.53
C ARG A 24 2.20 -0.90 -9.13
N ILE A 25 2.43 -1.82 -8.20
CA ILE A 25 2.78 -1.54 -6.81
C ILE A 25 4.31 -1.57 -6.75
N MET A 26 4.91 -0.42 -6.45
CA MET A 26 6.35 -0.24 -6.38
C MET A 26 6.75 -0.12 -4.91
N GLY A 27 7.58 -1.06 -4.45
CA GLY A 27 8.13 -1.05 -3.10
C GLY A 27 9.18 0.05 -2.88
N PRO A 28 9.69 0.20 -1.65
CA PRO A 28 10.60 1.27 -1.28
C PRO A 28 11.96 1.21 -1.99
N ASN A 29 12.40 0.04 -2.45
CA ASN A 29 13.69 -0.12 -3.16
C ASN A 29 13.53 -0.18 -4.69
N TYR A 30 12.33 0.04 -5.22
CA TYR A 30 12.11 0.01 -6.66
C TYR A 30 12.93 1.09 -7.38
N VAL A 31 13.66 0.68 -8.42
CA VAL A 31 14.41 1.56 -9.31
C VAL A 31 13.85 1.41 -10.72
N PRO A 32 13.55 2.51 -11.44
CA PRO A 32 13.11 2.45 -12.83
C PRO A 32 14.08 1.64 -13.69
N GLY A 33 13.54 0.68 -14.45
CA GLY A 33 14.33 -0.23 -15.28
C GLY A 33 14.69 -1.57 -14.63
N LYS A 34 14.61 -1.69 -13.30
CA LYS A 34 14.68 -2.99 -12.61
C LYS A 34 13.28 -3.50 -12.29
N LYS A 35 13.12 -4.83 -12.22
CA LYS A 35 11.87 -5.49 -11.79
C LYS A 35 11.88 -5.85 -10.30
N ASP A 36 12.89 -5.40 -9.57
CA ASP A 36 13.01 -5.62 -8.13
C ASP A 36 11.93 -4.82 -7.39
N ASP A 37 11.24 -5.46 -6.43
CA ASP A 37 10.13 -4.88 -5.66
C ASP A 37 8.96 -4.29 -6.50
N LEU A 38 8.71 -4.85 -7.69
CA LEU A 38 7.59 -4.49 -8.56
C LEU A 38 6.51 -5.58 -8.58
N TYR A 39 5.27 -5.22 -8.23
CA TYR A 39 4.13 -6.13 -8.30
C TYR A 39 3.01 -5.57 -9.19
N LEU A 40 2.60 -6.36 -10.18
CA LEU A 40 1.48 -6.05 -11.06
C LEU A 40 0.23 -6.78 -10.55
N LYS A 41 -0.70 -6.03 -9.93
CA LYS A 41 -1.94 -6.60 -9.38
C LYS A 41 -3.11 -5.63 -9.54
N PRO A 42 -4.34 -6.16 -9.73
CA PRO A 42 -5.53 -5.34 -9.72
C PRO A 42 -5.89 -4.91 -8.30
N ILE A 43 -6.41 -3.69 -8.16
CA ILE A 43 -7.02 -3.21 -6.92
C ILE A 43 -8.37 -3.91 -6.76
N GLN A 44 -8.61 -4.59 -5.64
CA GLN A 44 -9.87 -5.32 -5.43
C GLN A 44 -11.02 -4.37 -5.12
N ARG A 45 -10.77 -3.33 -4.32
CA ARG A 45 -11.77 -2.33 -3.93
C ARG A 45 -11.10 -1.06 -3.45
N THR A 46 -11.64 0.07 -3.88
CA THR A 46 -11.36 1.40 -3.32
C THR A 46 -12.39 1.71 -2.24
N VAL A 47 -11.92 2.15 -1.07
CA VAL A 47 -12.77 2.51 0.06
C VAL A 47 -12.45 3.91 0.56
N LEU A 48 -13.49 4.65 0.92
CA LEU A 48 -13.38 5.90 1.64
C LEU A 48 -13.34 5.59 3.14
N MET A 49 -12.29 6.05 3.79
CA MET A 49 -12.03 5.80 5.20
C MET A 49 -12.71 6.88 6.05
N MET A 50 -13.92 6.59 6.52
CA MET A 50 -14.69 7.44 7.44
C MET A 50 -14.42 7.04 8.91
N GLY A 51 -13.13 7.07 9.28
CA GLY A 51 -12.66 6.69 10.61
C GLY A 51 -12.91 5.22 10.93
N ARG A 52 -14.02 4.93 11.62
CA ARG A 52 -14.43 3.56 11.98
C ARG A 52 -15.16 2.84 10.84
N TYR A 53 -15.83 3.58 9.98
CA TYR A 53 -16.62 3.03 8.89
C TYR A 53 -15.85 3.15 7.58
N THR A 54 -16.00 2.14 6.73
CA THR A 54 -15.44 2.14 5.38
C THR A 54 -16.58 2.06 4.39
N GLU A 55 -16.57 2.97 3.41
CA GLU A 55 -17.55 3.01 2.33
C GLU A 55 -16.86 2.66 1.02
N SER A 56 -17.40 1.74 0.24
CA SER A 56 -16.84 1.39 -1.06
C SER A 56 -17.26 2.40 -2.12
N ILE A 57 -16.29 2.98 -2.81
CA ILE A 57 -16.53 3.93 -3.91
C ILE A 57 -15.89 3.35 -5.18
N GLU A 58 -16.51 3.57 -6.34
CA GLU A 58 -16.01 3.05 -7.62
C GLU A 58 -14.73 3.77 -8.07
N ASP A 59 -14.74 5.11 -8.04
CA ASP A 59 -13.65 5.96 -8.52
C ASP A 59 -13.29 7.06 -7.52
N VAL A 60 -11.99 7.31 -7.31
CA VAL A 60 -11.49 8.40 -6.47
C VAL A 60 -10.51 9.27 -7.27
N PRO A 61 -10.80 10.57 -7.48
CA PRO A 61 -9.94 11.47 -8.25
C PRO A 61 -8.72 11.95 -7.44
N CYS A 62 -7.79 12.60 -8.15
CA CYS A 62 -6.59 13.19 -7.55
C CYS A 62 -6.92 14.22 -6.46
N GLY A 63 -5.99 14.35 -5.51
CA GLY A 63 -6.13 15.22 -4.35
C GLY A 63 -6.71 14.52 -3.12
N ASN A 64 -7.52 13.48 -3.32
CA ASN A 64 -8.23 12.77 -2.26
C ASN A 64 -7.40 11.68 -1.57
N ILE A 65 -7.81 11.36 -0.35
CA ILE A 65 -7.30 10.25 0.45
C ILE A 65 -8.18 9.03 0.20
N VAL A 66 -7.55 7.87 0.02
CA VAL A 66 -8.23 6.62 -0.32
C VAL A 66 -7.65 5.45 0.48
N GLY A 67 -8.52 4.53 0.87
CA GLY A 67 -8.15 3.20 1.32
C GLY A 67 -8.22 2.20 0.17
N LEU A 68 -7.24 1.33 0.05
CA LEU A 68 -7.18 0.29 -0.97
C LEU A 68 -7.21 -1.09 -0.33
N VAL A 69 -8.02 -1.97 -0.90
CA VAL A 69 -8.15 -3.37 -0.49
C VAL A 69 -7.43 -4.27 -1.49
N GLY A 70 -6.69 -5.27 -0.99
CA GLY A 70 -6.01 -6.27 -1.80
C GLY A 70 -4.57 -5.90 -2.20
N VAL A 71 -4.00 -4.89 -1.55
CA VAL A 71 -2.61 -4.42 -1.74
C VAL A 71 -1.70 -4.83 -0.56
N ASP A 72 -2.29 -5.37 0.51
CA ASP A 72 -1.67 -5.70 1.80
C ASP A 72 -0.54 -6.74 1.70
N GLN A 73 -0.67 -7.72 0.82
CA GLN A 73 0.37 -8.74 0.64
C GLN A 73 1.63 -8.22 -0.06
N PHE A 74 1.52 -7.12 -0.80
CA PHE A 74 2.59 -6.61 -1.67
C PHE A 74 3.25 -5.35 -1.11
N LEU A 75 2.67 -4.74 -0.08
CA LEU A 75 3.11 -3.47 0.48
C LEU A 75 3.24 -3.58 2.00
N VAL A 76 4.47 -3.60 2.50
CA VAL A 76 4.75 -3.83 3.93
C VAL A 76 4.58 -2.55 4.77
N LYS A 77 4.96 -1.38 4.25
CA LYS A 77 4.85 -0.09 4.97
C LYS A 77 4.54 1.06 4.05
N THR A 78 5.39 1.26 3.06
CA THR A 78 5.31 2.38 2.12
C THR A 78 5.59 1.87 0.73
N GLY A 79 4.88 2.41 -0.24
CA GLY A 79 5.12 2.14 -1.64
C GLY A 79 4.33 3.12 -2.49
N THR A 80 4.69 3.16 -3.76
CA THR A 80 4.02 4.02 -4.76
C THR A 80 3.21 3.14 -5.68
N ILE A 81 2.00 3.57 -6.03
CA ILE A 81 1.13 2.84 -6.96
C ILE A 81 0.99 3.69 -8.22
N THR A 82 1.20 3.06 -9.38
CA THR A 82 1.15 3.74 -10.67
C THR A 82 0.63 2.81 -11.76
N PRO A 83 -0.12 3.29 -12.76
CA PRO A 83 -0.40 2.52 -13.97
C PRO A 83 0.69 2.65 -15.03
N PHE A 84 1.62 3.61 -14.91
CA PHE A 84 2.62 3.91 -15.93
C PHE A 84 3.88 3.06 -15.78
N ASP A 85 4.45 2.63 -16.90
CA ASP A 85 5.61 1.73 -16.93
C ASP A 85 6.94 2.40 -16.57
N ASN A 86 7.10 3.69 -16.90
CA ASN A 86 8.31 4.48 -16.67
C ASN A 86 8.20 5.42 -15.45
N ALA A 87 7.28 5.15 -14.54
CA ALA A 87 7.09 5.98 -13.36
C ALA A 87 8.21 5.76 -12.32
N HIS A 88 8.61 6.86 -11.69
CA HIS A 88 9.53 6.84 -10.56
C HIS A 88 8.77 6.68 -9.26
N ASN A 89 9.42 6.09 -8.26
CA ASN A 89 8.91 6.09 -6.91
C ASN A 89 8.75 7.51 -6.37
N MET A 90 7.67 7.75 -5.63
CA MET A 90 7.57 8.94 -4.79
C MET A 90 8.63 8.89 -3.69
N LYS A 91 8.97 10.06 -3.15
CA LYS A 91 10.00 10.21 -2.10
C LYS A 91 9.77 9.19 -0.99
N VAL A 92 10.60 8.15 -0.98
CA VAL A 92 10.52 7.08 0.00
C VAL A 92 10.93 7.62 1.35
N MET A 93 10.21 7.22 2.39
CA MET A 93 10.58 7.59 3.76
C MET A 93 11.90 6.92 4.13
N LYS A 94 12.91 7.73 4.45
CA LYS A 94 14.19 7.23 4.97
C LYS A 94 13.99 6.83 6.43
N PHE A 95 13.69 5.55 6.65
CA PHE A 95 13.70 4.99 7.99
C PHE A 95 15.17 4.75 8.38
N SER A 96 15.72 5.61 9.24
CA SER A 96 16.98 5.32 9.95
C SER A 96 16.67 4.32 11.07
N VAL A 97 16.35 3.09 10.72
CA VAL A 97 15.89 2.05 11.65
C VAL A 97 16.88 0.91 11.71
N SER A 98 18.06 1.18 12.28
CA SER A 98 18.75 0.14 13.01
C SER A 98 18.06 0.04 14.37
N PRO A 99 17.31 -1.04 14.66
CA PRO A 99 16.69 -1.20 15.97
C PRO A 99 17.81 -1.32 17.01
N VAL A 100 18.09 -0.21 17.71
CA VAL A 100 19.14 -0.10 18.72
C VAL A 100 18.77 -0.80 20.02
N VAL A 101 17.47 -0.94 20.29
CA VAL A 101 16.95 -1.65 21.47
C VAL A 101 16.31 -2.95 21.01
N ARG A 102 16.68 -4.06 21.67
CA ARG A 102 16.07 -5.38 21.50
C ARG A 102 15.43 -5.79 22.82
N VAL A 103 14.21 -6.31 22.75
CA VAL A 103 13.49 -6.86 23.90
C VAL A 103 13.23 -8.34 23.61
N ALA A 104 13.53 -9.22 24.57
CA ALA A 104 13.17 -10.63 24.47
C ALA A 104 11.67 -10.78 24.77
N VAL A 105 10.93 -11.38 23.84
CA VAL A 105 9.50 -11.68 24.01
C VAL A 105 9.33 -13.18 23.85
N GLU A 106 8.86 -13.84 24.90
CA GLU A 106 8.54 -15.26 24.90
C GLU A 106 7.06 -15.42 25.28
N ALA A 107 6.35 -16.31 24.60
CA ALA A 107 4.96 -16.59 24.90
C ALA A 107 4.89 -17.30 26.26
N LYS A 108 4.18 -16.71 27.23
CA LYS A 108 4.02 -17.32 28.56
C LYS A 108 3.33 -18.69 28.50
N ASN A 109 2.48 -18.92 27.49
CA ASN A 109 1.91 -20.21 27.20
C ASN A 109 2.18 -20.55 25.72
N PRO A 110 2.95 -21.61 25.41
CA PRO A 110 3.30 -21.99 24.03
C PRO A 110 2.22 -22.82 23.32
N ALA A 111 1.08 -23.08 23.98
CA ALA A 111 -0.05 -23.83 23.44
C ALA A 111 -1.13 -22.92 22.84
#